data_AF-F0ZMV3-F1
#
_entry.id   AF-F0ZMV3-F1
#
_cell.length_a   1.000
_cell.length_b   1.000
_cell.length_c   1.000
_cell.angle_alpha   90.00
_cell.angle_beta   90.00
_cell.angle_gamma   90.00
#
_symmetry.space_group_name_H-M   'P 1'
#
loop_
_entity.id
_entity.type
_entity.pdbx_description
1 polymer ?
#
loop_
_entity_poly.entity_id
_entity_poly.type
_entity_poly.pdbx_seq_one_letter_code
_entity_poly.pdbx_strand_id
1 'polypeptide(L)'
;NNNYNNNINIYNNNNNNNNNNINNINITNNNINNNNNDNNNNNDNNNNNNHNHNNKKVFIVHGHNDEARQKVHNVLNGLGFEPIVLFERANNGDTIIEKLEREVDQCSFGIVIVSPDNIVYSKSKDSQTYNEMAYPRLNVIFEFGLLIGKLGRKNVIFLNVPYTGSNFYDLPSDLLGYVWINYDEELKELQNEIKQGSYGNRLRK
;
A
#
# COMPACT_ATOMS: atom_id res chain seq x y z
N ASN A 1 23.72 10.60 28.33
CA ASN A 1 22.82 11.75 28.54
C ASN A 1 23.26 12.91 27.68
N ASN A 2 22.65 13.08 26.51
CA ASN A 2 22.62 14.34 25.77
C ASN A 2 21.35 14.33 24.92
N ASN A 3 20.30 14.95 25.46
CA ASN A 3 19.03 15.17 24.79
C ASN A 3 19.22 16.27 23.73
N TYR A 4 19.09 15.91 22.46
CA TYR A 4 18.87 16.86 21.38
C TYR A 4 17.39 17.29 21.40
N ASN A 5 17.14 18.53 21.84
CA ASN A 5 15.83 19.17 21.70
C ASN A 5 15.60 19.56 20.23
N ASN A 6 14.53 19.04 19.67
CA ASN A 6 13.97 19.45 18.38
C ASN A 6 13.35 20.86 18.51
N ASN A 7 13.90 21.85 17.80
CA ASN A 7 13.21 23.11 17.56
C ASN A 7 12.62 23.09 16.14
N ILE A 8 11.31 22.87 16.05
CA ILE A 8 10.52 23.14 14.85
C ILE A 8 9.94 24.56 15.00
N ASN A 9 10.43 25.50 14.20
CA ASN A 9 9.86 26.84 14.10
C ASN A 9 8.60 26.79 13.24
N ILE A 10 7.43 26.89 13.88
CA ILE A 10 6.15 27.12 13.21
C ILE A 10 5.96 28.64 13.07
N TYR A 11 5.90 29.12 11.82
CA TYR A 11 5.53 30.50 11.51
C TYR A 11 4.08 30.76 11.92
N ASN A 12 3.88 31.55 12.97
CA ASN A 12 2.58 32.11 13.36
C ASN A 12 2.25 33.30 12.45
N ASN A 13 1.14 33.23 11.72
CA ASN A 13 0.52 34.40 11.10
C ASN A 13 -0.75 34.75 11.88
N ASN A 14 -0.64 35.75 12.75
CA ASN A 14 -1.75 36.34 13.48
C ASN A 14 -2.50 37.32 12.57
N ASN A 15 -3.81 37.12 12.41
CA ASN A 15 -4.73 38.23 12.21
C ASN A 15 -6.01 37.97 13.03
N ASN A 16 -6.13 38.74 14.10
CA ASN A 16 -7.32 38.88 14.94
C ASN A 16 -8.43 39.60 14.16
N ASN A 17 -9.69 39.18 14.37
CA ASN A 17 -10.80 40.08 14.72
C ASN A 17 -12.07 39.31 15.14
N ASN A 18 -12.36 39.38 16.45
CA ASN A 18 -13.66 39.66 17.09
C ASN A 18 -14.95 39.00 16.59
N ASN A 19 -15.55 38.09 17.39
CA ASN A 19 -16.66 38.40 18.32
C ASN A 19 -17.44 37.14 18.79
N ASN A 20 -17.48 36.98 20.12
CA ASN A 20 -18.56 36.48 20.99
C ASN A 20 -19.63 35.52 20.43
N ASN A 21 -19.66 34.28 20.96
CA ASN A 21 -20.82 33.78 21.70
C ASN A 21 -20.50 32.47 22.45
N ILE A 22 -20.47 32.58 23.78
CA ILE A 22 -20.48 31.47 24.74
C ILE A 22 -21.94 31.12 24.98
N ASN A 23 -22.36 29.89 24.66
CA ASN A 23 -23.58 29.30 25.21
C ASN A 23 -23.22 28.00 25.92
N ASN A 24 -23.23 28.09 27.25
CA ASN A 24 -23.23 26.99 28.21
C ASN A 24 -24.62 26.34 28.29
N ILE A 25 -24.67 25.14 28.91
CA ILE A 25 -25.82 24.46 29.57
C ILE A 25 -26.65 23.57 28.61
N ASN A 26 -26.91 22.26 28.84
CA ASN A 26 -27.30 21.59 30.09
C ASN A 26 -27.04 20.07 30.11
N ILE A 27 -26.78 19.56 31.31
CA ILE A 27 -26.71 18.15 31.72
C ILE A 27 -28.14 17.65 32.03
N THR A 28 -28.48 16.42 31.65
CA THR A 28 -29.56 15.67 32.34
C THR A 28 -29.18 14.21 32.56
N ASN A 29 -29.23 13.82 33.83
CA ASN A 29 -29.02 12.50 34.39
C ASN A 29 -30.21 11.54 34.15
N ASN A 30 -29.87 10.24 34.14
CA ASN A 30 -30.61 9.09 34.66
C ASN A 30 -31.97 8.68 34.06
N ASN A 31 -32.03 7.44 33.57
CA ASN A 31 -32.94 6.45 34.16
C ASN A 31 -32.45 5.01 33.92
N ILE A 32 -32.11 4.35 35.03
CA ILE A 32 -31.95 2.90 35.16
C ILE A 32 -33.35 2.31 35.28
N ASN A 33 -33.68 1.31 34.47
CA ASN A 33 -34.76 0.37 34.76
C ASN A 33 -34.29 -1.07 34.49
N ASN A 34 -34.11 -1.82 35.57
CA ASN A 34 -34.06 -3.27 35.58
C ASN A 34 -35.49 -3.82 35.56
N ASN A 35 -35.77 -4.84 34.75
CA ASN A 35 -36.46 -6.07 35.17
C ASN A 35 -36.58 -7.12 34.04
N ASN A 36 -35.89 -8.24 34.28
CA ASN A 36 -36.27 -9.65 34.15
C ASN A 36 -36.81 -10.26 32.84
N ASN A 37 -36.02 -11.25 32.39
CA ASN A 37 -36.35 -12.60 31.89
C ASN A 37 -37.49 -12.78 30.90
N ASP A 38 -37.14 -13.30 29.71
CA ASP A 38 -37.69 -14.58 29.23
C ASP A 38 -36.80 -15.21 28.14
N ASN A 39 -36.66 -16.53 28.23
CA ASN A 39 -35.97 -17.42 27.29
C ASN A 39 -36.67 -17.46 25.92
N ASN A 40 -35.91 -17.37 24.81
CA ASN A 40 -35.71 -18.46 23.84
C ASN A 40 -35.27 -17.96 22.45
N ASN A 41 -34.45 -18.81 21.84
CA ASN A 41 -34.28 -19.08 20.42
C ASN A 41 -33.36 -18.17 19.59
N ASN A 42 -32.28 -18.81 19.14
CA ASN A 42 -31.70 -18.78 17.80
C ASN A 42 -31.76 -17.45 17.06
N ASN A 43 -30.60 -16.81 16.92
CA ASN A 43 -30.25 -16.11 15.67
C ASN A 43 -28.73 -15.92 15.60
N ASP A 44 -28.15 -16.58 14.61
CA ASP A 44 -27.20 -15.98 13.66
C ASP A 44 -26.00 -15.22 14.23
N ASN A 45 -25.05 -15.97 14.79
CA ASN A 45 -23.64 -15.56 14.69
C ASN A 45 -23.07 -15.96 13.32
N ASN A 46 -23.70 -15.48 12.25
CA ASN A 46 -23.03 -15.29 10.99
C ASN A 46 -22.25 -13.99 11.12
N ASN A 47 -20.99 -14.10 11.56
CA ASN A 47 -20.00 -13.06 11.33
C ASN A 47 -20.01 -12.76 9.83
N ASN A 48 -20.63 -11.63 9.49
CA ASN A 48 -20.67 -11.04 8.16
C ASN A 48 -19.24 -10.64 7.73
N ASN A 49 -18.42 -11.62 7.43
CA ASN A 49 -17.33 -11.47 6.48
C ASN A 49 -17.91 -11.65 5.07
N ASN A 50 -18.91 -10.84 4.72
CA ASN A 50 -19.23 -10.55 3.33
C ASN A 50 -18.10 -9.66 2.81
N HIS A 51 -16.91 -10.24 2.61
CA HIS A 51 -15.97 -9.68 1.65
C HIS A 51 -16.68 -9.76 0.30
N ASN A 52 -17.31 -8.64 -0.08
CA ASN A 52 -17.88 -8.44 -1.38
C ASN A 52 -16.84 -8.86 -2.43
N HIS A 53 -17.05 -10.03 -3.04
CA HIS A 53 -16.22 -10.62 -4.09
C HIS A 53 -16.24 -9.81 -5.41
N ASN A 54 -16.71 -8.57 -5.36
CA ASN A 54 -16.92 -7.68 -6.50
C ASN A 54 -15.95 -6.50 -6.53
N ASN A 55 -14.96 -6.45 -5.64
CA ASN A 55 -13.99 -5.36 -5.66
C ASN A 55 -13.00 -5.52 -6.82
N LYS A 56 -13.24 -4.78 -7.89
CA LYS A 56 -12.45 -4.79 -9.13
C LYS A 56 -11.21 -3.90 -9.07
N LYS A 57 -11.02 -3.12 -8.00
CA LYS A 57 -9.90 -2.18 -7.93
C LYS A 57 -8.59 -2.88 -7.60
N VAL A 58 -7.54 -2.51 -8.33
CA VAL A 58 -6.19 -3.07 -8.18
C VAL A 58 -5.20 -1.94 -8.07
N PHE A 59 -4.47 -1.89 -6.96
CA PHE A 59 -3.50 -0.83 -6.74
C PHE A 59 -2.20 -1.12 -7.52
N ILE A 60 -1.69 -0.16 -8.27
CA ILE A 60 -0.40 -0.27 -8.96
C ILE A 60 0.60 0.69 -8.31
N VAL A 61 1.68 0.11 -7.79
CA VAL A 61 2.90 0.82 -7.40
C VAL A 61 3.89 0.70 -8.55
N HIS A 62 4.51 1.81 -8.96
CA HIS A 62 5.54 1.78 -9.99
C HIS A 62 6.55 2.92 -9.83
N GLY A 63 7.73 2.71 -10.42
CA GLY A 63 8.76 3.72 -10.55
C GLY A 63 8.59 4.58 -11.81
N HIS A 64 9.68 4.91 -12.50
CA HIS A 64 9.69 5.69 -13.73
C HIS A 64 9.40 4.87 -14.99
N ASN A 65 9.25 3.56 -14.88
CA ASN A 65 8.92 2.72 -16.03
C ASN A 65 7.42 2.81 -16.38
N ASP A 66 7.04 3.93 -17.01
CA ASP A 66 5.67 4.21 -17.45
C ASP A 66 5.17 3.21 -18.50
N GLU A 67 6.06 2.66 -19.32
CA GLU A 67 5.71 1.66 -20.32
C GLU A 67 5.21 0.37 -19.66
N ALA A 68 5.96 -0.15 -18.68
CA ALA A 68 5.54 -1.33 -17.92
C ALA A 68 4.22 -1.08 -17.18
N ARG A 69 4.07 0.11 -16.55
CA ARG A 69 2.81 0.54 -15.91
C ARG A 69 1.64 0.51 -16.88
N GLN A 70 1.79 1.08 -18.07
CA GLN A 70 0.72 1.14 -19.06
C GLN A 70 0.33 -0.25 -19.57
N LYS A 71 1.29 -1.16 -19.75
CA LYS A 71 1.02 -2.54 -20.15
C LYS A 71 0.27 -3.31 -19.06
N VAL A 72 0.68 -3.17 -17.80
CA VAL A 72 -0.04 -3.76 -16.65
C VAL A 72 -1.46 -3.20 -16.56
N HIS A 73 -1.62 -1.89 -16.73
CA HIS A 73 -2.92 -1.24 -16.77
C HIS A 73 -3.83 -1.83 -17.86
N ASN A 74 -3.31 -2.02 -19.08
CA ASN A 74 -4.06 -2.61 -20.19
C ASN A 74 -4.45 -4.07 -19.92
N VAL A 75 -3.55 -4.86 -19.33
CA VAL A 75 -3.83 -6.25 -18.91
C VAL A 75 -4.98 -6.28 -17.91
N LEU A 76 -4.93 -5.44 -16.86
CA LEU A 76 -5.97 -5.39 -15.84
C LEU A 76 -7.33 -4.99 -16.42
N ASN A 77 -7.37 -3.95 -17.27
CA ASN A 77 -8.59 -3.56 -17.97
C ASN A 77 -9.15 -4.68 -18.84
N GLY A 78 -8.30 -5.37 -19.60
CA GLY A 78 -8.69 -6.51 -20.42
C GLY A 78 -9.26 -7.69 -19.61
N LEU A 79 -8.86 -7.81 -18.34
CA LEU A 79 -9.39 -8.78 -17.38
C LEU A 79 -10.61 -8.25 -16.59
N GLY A 80 -11.03 -7.01 -16.83
CA GLY A 80 -12.20 -6.40 -16.20
C GLY A 80 -11.96 -5.84 -14.79
N PHE A 81 -10.69 -5.58 -14.43
CA PHE A 81 -10.29 -4.85 -13.22
C PHE A 81 -10.15 -3.34 -13.48
N GLU A 82 -10.15 -2.55 -12.42
CA GLU A 82 -9.96 -1.10 -12.40
C GLU A 82 -8.59 -0.78 -11.75
N PRO A 83 -7.57 -0.42 -12.55
CA PRO A 83 -6.27 -0.01 -12.02
C PRO A 83 -6.36 1.30 -11.23
N ILE A 84 -5.69 1.36 -10.08
CA ILE A 84 -5.55 2.56 -9.26
C ILE A 84 -4.07 2.90 -9.17
N VAL A 85 -3.70 4.11 -9.62
CA VAL A 85 -2.33 4.63 -9.53
C VAL A 85 -2.34 5.89 -8.68
N LEU A 86 -1.50 5.96 -7.65
CA LEU A 86 -1.60 6.99 -6.60
C LEU A 86 -1.62 8.43 -7.14
N PHE A 87 -0.73 8.77 -8.07
CA PHE A 87 -0.60 10.14 -8.58
C PHE A 87 -1.81 10.60 -9.42
N GLU A 88 -2.60 9.66 -9.95
CA GLU A 88 -3.79 9.93 -10.75
C GLU A 88 -5.02 10.26 -9.88
N ARG A 89 -4.94 9.99 -8.57
CA ARG A 89 -6.06 10.16 -7.63
C ARG A 89 -6.08 11.58 -7.06
N ALA A 90 -7.25 12.09 -6.72
CA ALA A 90 -7.36 13.38 -6.04
C ALA A 90 -6.85 13.30 -4.59
N ASN A 91 -6.18 14.35 -4.12
CA ASN A 91 -5.69 14.40 -2.74
C ASN A 91 -6.84 14.57 -1.73
N ASN A 92 -7.86 15.40 -2.03
CA ASN A 92 -9.02 15.67 -1.18
C ASN A 92 -8.68 16.21 0.23
N GLY A 93 -7.55 16.94 0.36
CA GLY A 93 -7.08 17.45 1.65
C GLY A 93 -6.21 16.47 2.43
N ASP A 94 -6.14 15.20 2.00
CA ASP A 94 -5.31 14.18 2.61
C ASP A 94 -3.83 14.42 2.34
N THR A 95 -2.99 14.05 3.30
CA THR A 95 -1.57 13.81 3.08
C THR A 95 -1.38 12.66 2.10
N ILE A 96 -0.18 12.53 1.53
CA ILE A 96 0.14 11.46 0.58
C ILE A 96 -0.07 10.08 1.20
N ILE A 97 0.25 9.92 2.48
CA ILE A 97 0.09 8.64 3.18
C ILE A 97 -1.39 8.30 3.41
N GLU A 98 -2.20 9.26 3.86
CA GLU A 98 -3.64 9.07 4.06
C GLU A 98 -4.34 8.75 2.74
N LYS A 99 -3.98 9.47 1.67
CA LYS A 99 -4.46 9.19 0.31
C LYS A 99 -4.11 7.76 -0.11
N LEU A 100 -2.87 7.35 0.09
CA LEU A 100 -2.39 6.01 -0.25
C LEU A 100 -3.18 4.95 0.52
N GLU A 101 -3.34 5.09 1.84
CA GLU A 101 -4.11 4.16 2.67
C GLU A 101 -5.57 4.07 2.20
N ARG A 102 -6.22 5.21 1.97
CA ARG A 102 -7.62 5.30 1.51
C ARG A 102 -7.86 4.59 0.18
N GLU A 103 -6.93 4.72 -0.76
CA GLU A 103 -7.04 4.06 -2.06
C GLU A 103 -6.74 2.56 -1.96
N VAL A 104 -5.73 2.16 -1.16
CA VAL A 104 -5.38 0.74 -0.93
C VAL A 104 -6.50 -0.01 -0.21
N ASP A 105 -7.18 0.61 0.75
CA ASP A 105 -8.31 0.01 1.48
C ASP A 105 -9.49 -0.35 0.56
N GLN A 106 -9.54 0.26 -0.62
CA GLN A 106 -10.53 -0.02 -1.65
C GLN A 106 -10.04 -1.02 -2.70
N CYS A 107 -8.88 -1.65 -2.55
CA CYS A 107 -8.35 -2.60 -3.54
C CYS A 107 -8.49 -4.05 -3.08
N SER A 108 -8.67 -4.97 -4.03
CA SER A 108 -8.68 -6.42 -3.75
C SER A 108 -7.28 -7.01 -3.69
N PHE A 109 -6.37 -6.49 -4.51
CA PHE A 109 -4.95 -6.83 -4.50
C PHE A 109 -4.11 -5.66 -5.05
N GLY A 110 -2.80 -5.76 -4.92
CA GLY A 110 -1.84 -4.80 -5.46
C GLY A 110 -0.85 -5.44 -6.43
N ILE A 111 -0.29 -4.64 -7.34
CA ILE A 111 0.83 -4.99 -8.20
C ILE A 111 1.94 -3.97 -7.98
N VAL A 112 3.13 -4.44 -7.65
CA VAL A 112 4.33 -3.60 -7.49
C VAL A 112 5.25 -3.85 -8.68
N ILE A 113 5.42 -2.84 -9.51
CA ILE A 113 6.36 -2.84 -10.64
C ILE A 113 7.69 -2.29 -10.16
N VAL A 114 8.70 -3.14 -10.19
CA VAL A 114 10.02 -2.83 -9.64
C VAL A 114 11.01 -2.65 -10.79
N SER A 115 11.29 -1.38 -11.09
CA SER A 115 12.26 -0.96 -12.10
C SER A 115 13.56 -0.45 -11.48
N PRO A 116 14.71 -0.61 -12.17
CA PRO A 116 16.04 -0.12 -11.75
C PRO A 116 16.16 1.40 -11.90
N ASP A 117 15.39 2.11 -11.08
CA ASP A 117 15.11 3.54 -11.20
C ASP A 117 16.17 4.48 -10.63
N ASN A 118 16.96 3.99 -9.70
CA ASN A 118 18.01 4.72 -9.00
C ASN A 118 19.32 3.96 -9.10
N ILE A 119 20.40 4.70 -8.90
CA ILE A 119 21.71 4.14 -8.64
C ILE A 119 22.04 4.40 -7.18
N VAL A 120 22.42 3.36 -6.45
CA VAL A 120 22.87 3.43 -5.06
C VAL A 120 24.27 2.87 -4.92
N TYR A 121 24.99 3.35 -3.92
CA TYR A 121 26.34 2.89 -3.60
C TYR A 121 26.30 2.10 -2.30
N SER A 122 26.33 0.78 -2.39
CA SER A 122 26.35 -0.09 -1.21
C SER A 122 27.77 -0.26 -0.73
N LYS A 123 27.98 -0.15 0.59
CA LYS A 123 29.29 -0.40 1.19
C LYS A 123 29.66 -1.86 1.01
N SER A 124 30.83 -2.12 0.44
CA SER A 124 31.38 -3.47 0.34
C SER A 124 31.57 -4.06 1.74
N LYS A 125 31.26 -5.35 1.92
CA LYS A 125 31.48 -6.05 3.19
C LYS A 125 32.97 -6.22 3.50
N ASP A 126 33.80 -6.35 2.46
CA ASP A 126 35.19 -6.79 2.58
C ASP A 126 36.20 -5.68 2.24
N SER A 127 35.73 -4.46 1.93
CA SER A 127 36.60 -3.34 1.57
C SER A 127 36.01 -1.98 1.96
N GLN A 128 36.86 -0.97 2.02
CA GLN A 128 36.47 0.44 2.20
C GLN A 128 35.86 1.06 0.92
N THR A 129 35.43 0.24 -0.05
CA THR A 129 34.90 0.68 -1.34
C THR A 129 33.38 0.55 -1.38
N TYR A 130 32.76 1.31 -2.28
CA TYR A 130 31.33 1.20 -2.54
C TYR A 130 31.10 0.53 -3.90
N ASN A 131 30.10 -0.34 -3.95
CA ASN A 131 29.65 -0.97 -5.18
C ASN A 131 28.42 -0.24 -5.70
N GLU A 132 28.48 0.15 -6.97
CA GLU A 132 27.33 0.70 -7.67
C GLU A 132 26.27 -0.39 -7.88
N MET A 133 25.01 -0.05 -7.61
CA MET A 133 23.88 -0.96 -7.73
C MET A 133 22.66 -0.24 -8.29
N ALA A 134 21.96 -0.89 -9.21
CA ALA A 134 20.64 -0.44 -9.64
C ALA A 134 19.59 -0.76 -8.56
N TYR A 135 18.80 0.24 -8.18
CA TYR A 135 17.88 0.18 -7.05
C TYR A 135 16.50 0.72 -7.44
N PRO A 136 15.40 0.16 -6.91
CA PRO A 136 14.06 0.71 -7.11
C PRO A 136 13.88 2.12 -6.54
N ARG A 137 12.78 2.79 -6.85
CA ARG A 137 12.41 4.01 -6.11
C ARG A 137 12.14 3.71 -4.64
N LEU A 138 12.63 4.57 -3.75
CA LEU A 138 12.38 4.41 -2.31
C LEU A 138 10.86 4.41 -2.01
N ASN A 139 10.10 5.26 -2.69
CA ASN A 139 8.64 5.28 -2.60
C ASN A 139 8.03 3.95 -3.03
N VAL A 140 8.58 3.28 -4.06
CA VAL A 140 8.11 1.95 -4.49
C VAL A 140 8.30 0.92 -3.38
N ILE A 141 9.45 0.93 -2.70
CA ILE A 141 9.72 0.03 -1.57
C ILE A 141 8.80 0.35 -0.38
N PHE A 142 8.59 1.63 -0.09
CA PHE A 142 7.70 2.06 0.98
C PHE A 142 6.24 1.65 0.73
N GLU A 143 5.71 1.97 -0.45
CA GLU A 143 4.35 1.63 -0.87
C GLU A 143 4.16 0.11 -0.88
N PHE A 144 5.15 -0.65 -1.35
CA PHE A 144 5.13 -2.11 -1.28
C PHE A 144 4.98 -2.63 0.16
N GLY A 145 5.74 -2.09 1.11
CA GLY A 145 5.63 -2.44 2.52
C GLY A 145 4.22 -2.17 3.07
N LEU A 146 3.64 -1.01 2.73
CA LEU A 146 2.26 -0.67 3.11
C LEU A 146 1.24 -1.63 2.48
N LEU A 147 1.38 -1.94 1.19
CA LEU A 147 0.50 -2.87 0.46
C LEU A 147 0.50 -4.24 1.12
N ILE A 148 1.67 -4.79 1.46
CA ILE A 148 1.76 -6.05 2.21
C ILE A 148 1.07 -5.92 3.57
N GLY A 149 1.27 -4.79 4.27
CA GLY A 149 0.68 -4.53 5.57
C GLY A 149 -0.86 -4.51 5.55
N LYS A 150 -1.47 -3.86 4.55
CA LYS A 150 -2.93 -3.69 4.50
C LYS A 150 -3.66 -4.80 3.74
N LEU A 151 -3.12 -5.23 2.60
CA LEU A 151 -3.76 -6.27 1.77
C LEU A 151 -3.34 -7.68 2.19
N GLY A 152 -2.21 -7.81 2.88
CA GLY A 152 -1.59 -9.09 3.17
C GLY A 152 -0.74 -9.59 2.00
N ARG A 153 0.33 -10.31 2.34
CA ARG A 153 1.32 -10.85 1.39
C ARG A 153 0.72 -11.70 0.25
N LYS A 154 -0.42 -12.36 0.47
CA LYS A 154 -1.05 -13.20 -0.56
C LYS A 154 -1.88 -12.42 -1.58
N ASN A 155 -1.95 -11.10 -1.45
CA ASN A 155 -2.77 -10.19 -2.24
C ASN A 155 -1.91 -9.08 -2.86
N VAL A 156 -0.61 -9.32 -3.04
CA VAL A 156 0.29 -8.37 -3.68
C VAL A 156 1.17 -9.15 -4.66
N ILE A 157 1.24 -8.73 -5.91
CA ILE A 157 2.11 -9.32 -6.93
C ILE A 157 3.34 -8.45 -7.08
N PHE A 158 4.51 -9.08 -7.13
CA PHE A 158 5.78 -8.41 -7.37
C PHE A 158 6.24 -8.66 -8.81
N LEU A 159 6.26 -7.60 -9.63
CA LEU A 159 6.64 -7.65 -11.04
C LEU A 159 8.04 -7.04 -11.20
N ASN A 160 9.04 -7.89 -11.40
CA ASN A 160 10.44 -7.51 -11.48
C ASN A 160 10.81 -7.13 -12.91
N VAL A 161 11.16 -5.87 -13.16
CA VAL A 161 11.69 -5.44 -14.46
C VAL A 161 13.17 -5.82 -14.53
N PRO A 162 13.57 -6.68 -15.49
CA PRO A 162 14.94 -7.15 -15.58
C PRO A 162 15.92 -5.98 -15.83
N TYR A 163 17.08 -6.05 -15.18
CA TYR A 163 18.18 -5.12 -15.38
C TYR A 163 19.35 -5.85 -16.02
N THR A 164 19.92 -5.27 -17.08
CA THR A 164 21.01 -5.86 -17.87
C THR A 164 22.40 -5.45 -17.38
N GLY A 165 22.50 -4.57 -16.39
CA GLY A 165 23.78 -4.20 -15.79
C GLY A 165 24.28 -5.24 -14.78
N SER A 166 25.53 -5.07 -14.35
CA SER A 166 26.27 -6.06 -13.57
C SER A 166 25.78 -6.25 -12.13
N ASN A 167 25.13 -5.24 -11.55
CA ASN A 167 24.74 -5.24 -10.13
C ASN A 167 23.29 -4.72 -9.95
N PHE A 168 22.30 -5.58 -10.15
CA PHE A 168 20.94 -5.31 -9.66
C PHE A 168 20.88 -5.52 -8.14
N TYR A 169 19.98 -4.81 -7.47
CA TYR A 169 19.80 -4.98 -6.04
C TYR A 169 19.34 -6.38 -5.64
N ASP A 170 19.96 -6.89 -4.56
CA ASP A 170 19.51 -8.07 -3.84
C ASP A 170 18.42 -7.60 -2.86
N LEU A 171 17.14 -7.76 -3.23
CA LEU A 171 16.01 -7.43 -2.36
C LEU A 171 16.21 -8.08 -0.98
N PRO A 172 15.78 -7.42 0.13
CA PRO A 172 15.91 -7.97 1.47
C PRO A 172 15.58 -9.46 1.47
N SER A 173 16.37 -10.29 2.15
CA SER A 173 16.19 -11.75 2.11
C SER A 173 14.78 -12.17 2.55
N ASP A 174 14.14 -11.37 3.40
CA ASP A 174 12.76 -11.56 3.85
C ASP A 174 11.72 -11.38 2.71
N LEU A 175 12.10 -10.71 1.63
CA LEU A 175 11.36 -10.58 0.36
C LEU A 175 11.73 -11.66 -0.67
N LEU A 176 12.80 -12.43 -0.47
CA LEU A 176 13.17 -13.57 -1.34
C LEU A 176 12.21 -14.77 -1.20
N GLY A 177 11.45 -14.84 -0.10
CA GLY A 177 10.36 -15.80 0.09
C GLY A 177 9.10 -15.49 -0.73
N TYR A 178 9.07 -14.34 -1.40
CA TYR A 178 8.02 -13.90 -2.30
C TYR A 178 8.25 -14.47 -3.69
N VAL A 179 7.22 -15.02 -4.34
CA VAL A 179 7.32 -15.40 -5.75
C VAL A 179 7.20 -14.15 -6.60
N TRP A 180 8.22 -13.94 -7.44
CA TRP A 180 8.29 -12.80 -8.34
C TRP A 180 7.90 -13.27 -9.74
N ILE A 181 7.18 -12.41 -10.43
CA ILE A 181 6.96 -12.54 -11.86
C ILE A 181 8.00 -11.65 -12.53
N ASN A 182 8.79 -12.22 -13.43
CA ASN A 182 9.66 -11.38 -14.25
C ASN A 182 8.82 -10.69 -15.29
N TYR A 183 9.03 -9.39 -15.44
CA TYR A 183 8.41 -8.62 -16.50
C TYR A 183 8.90 -9.16 -17.85
N ASP A 184 7.93 -9.46 -18.71
CA ASP A 184 8.14 -9.68 -20.12
C ASP A 184 7.12 -8.83 -20.90
N GLU A 185 7.35 -8.69 -22.20
CA GLU A 185 6.54 -7.84 -23.08
C GLU A 185 5.07 -8.30 -23.21
N GLU A 186 4.81 -9.60 -23.03
CA GLU A 186 3.49 -10.19 -23.21
C GLU A 186 2.69 -10.27 -21.90
N LEU A 187 3.36 -10.13 -20.75
CA LEU A 187 2.83 -10.26 -19.39
C LEU A 187 2.01 -11.54 -19.19
N LYS A 188 2.38 -12.65 -19.87
CA LYS A 188 1.62 -13.90 -19.84
C LYS A 188 1.56 -14.52 -18.45
N GLU A 189 2.69 -14.53 -17.75
CA GLU A 189 2.76 -15.06 -16.38
C GLU A 189 1.91 -14.22 -15.42
N LEU A 190 1.99 -12.88 -15.51
CA LEU A 190 1.14 -11.98 -14.74
C LEU A 190 -0.35 -12.22 -15.00
N GLN A 191 -0.77 -12.32 -16.26
CA GLN A 191 -2.15 -12.62 -16.63
C GLN A 191 -2.63 -13.95 -16.03
N ASN A 192 -1.78 -14.98 -16.05
CA ASN A 192 -2.10 -16.29 -15.50
C ASN A 192 -2.25 -16.25 -13.98
N GLU A 193 -1.37 -15.54 -13.28
CA GLU A 193 -1.44 -15.37 -11.83
C GLU A 193 -2.73 -14.64 -11.42
N ILE A 194 -3.09 -13.56 -12.14
CA ILE A 194 -4.32 -12.82 -11.86
C ILE A 194 -5.56 -13.69 -12.04
N LYS A 195 -5.60 -14.52 -13.11
CA LYS A 195 -6.73 -15.42 -13.40
C LYS A 195 -6.87 -16.55 -12.38
N GLN A 196 -5.78 -16.99 -11.77
CA GLN A 196 -5.81 -18.04 -10.73
C GLN A 196 -6.34 -17.52 -9.38
N GLY A 197 -6.48 -16.19 -9.20
CA GLY A 197 -7.01 -15.57 -7.97
C GLY A 197 -6.19 -15.88 -6.71
N SER A 198 -4.97 -16.39 -6.88
CA SER A 198 -4.09 -16.87 -5.83
C SER A 198 -2.86 -15.96 -5.77
N TYR A 199 -3.05 -14.67 -5.47
CA TYR A 199 -2.07 -13.59 -5.64
C TYR A 199 -0.83 -13.64 -4.71
N GLY A 200 -0.26 -14.83 -4.43
CA GLY A 200 0.87 -15.05 -3.53
C GLY A 200 0.87 -16.41 -2.81
N ASN A 201 0.16 -17.43 -3.32
CA ASN A 201 0.11 -18.77 -2.69
C ASN A 201 1.39 -19.59 -2.85
N ARG A 202 2.39 -19.09 -3.58
CA ARG A 202 3.69 -19.76 -3.71
C ARG A 202 4.68 -19.03 -2.83
N LEU A 203 4.80 -19.46 -1.58
CA LEU A 203 6.01 -19.22 -0.82
C LEU A 203 7.06 -20.17 -1.35
N ARG A 204 8.27 -19.67 -1.65
CA ARG A 204 9.42 -20.58 -1.76
C ARG A 204 9.56 -21.28 -0.40
N LYS A 205 9.40 -22.60 -0.38
CA LYS A 205 9.76 -23.44 0.76
C LYS A 205 11.26 -23.37 0.99
#